data_AF-B2WAC6-F1
#
_entry.id   AF-B2WAC6-F1
#
_cell.length_a   1.000
_cell.length_b   1.000
_cell.length_c   1.000
_cell.angle_alpha   90.00
_cell.angle_beta   90.00
_cell.angle_gamma   90.00
#
_symmetry.space_group_name_H-M   'P 1'
#
loop_
_entity.id
_entity.type
_entity.pdbx_description
1 polymer ?
#
loop_
_entity_poly.entity_id
_entity_poly.type
_entity_poly.pdbx_seq_one_letter_code
_entity_poly.pdbx_strand_id
1 'polypeptide(L)' 'MSSAADKAKITGTGRAAKDMGFDSFKAFLESYGLRVWNHEDVLEGRAILRAMGYGVDAGTDVTVERAG' A
#
# COMPACT_ATOMS: atom_id res chain seq x y z
N MET A 1 -5.03 -13.86 -2.60
CA MET A 1 -5.25 -12.42 -2.38
C MET A 1 -6.47 -12.23 -1.50
N SER A 2 -6.42 -11.29 -0.56
CA SER A 2 -7.50 -11.03 0.42
C SER A 2 -8.70 -10.28 -0.17
N SER A 3 -9.84 -10.27 0.53
CA SER A 3 -11.04 -9.50 0.15
C SER A 3 -10.81 -7.98 0.27
N ALA A 4 -11.65 -7.15 -0.37
CA ALA A 4 -11.52 -5.69 -0.30
C ALA A 4 -11.56 -5.14 1.14
N ALA A 5 -12.44 -5.66 1.98
CA ALA A 5 -12.54 -5.26 3.39
C ALA A 5 -11.30 -5.66 4.20
N ASP A 6 -10.62 -6.74 3.82
CA ASP A 6 -9.39 -7.18 4.46
C ASP A 6 -8.18 -6.40 3.96
N LYS A 7 -8.14 -6.03 2.67
CA LYS A 7 -7.10 -5.16 2.09
C LYS A 7 -7.05 -3.81 2.80
N ALA A 8 -8.19 -3.19 3.07
CA ALA A 8 -8.27 -1.91 3.77
C ALA A 8 -7.67 -1.95 5.19
N LYS A 9 -7.61 -3.12 5.83
CA LYS A 9 -7.00 -3.31 7.16
C LYS A 9 -5.48 -3.53 7.09
N ILE A 10 -4.92 -3.77 5.91
CA ILE A 10 -3.48 -3.93 5.71
C ILE A 10 -2.87 -2.54 5.50
N THR A 11 -2.26 -2.00 6.54
CA THR A 11 -1.73 -0.63 6.57
C THR A 11 -0.23 -0.53 6.27
N GLY A 12 0.49 -1.65 6.25
CA GLY A 12 1.92 -1.70 5.98
C GLY A 12 2.23 -2.09 4.54
N THR A 13 3.13 -1.34 3.88
CA THR A 13 3.55 -1.57 2.49
C THR A 13 4.09 -2.99 2.26
N GLY A 14 4.95 -3.49 3.15
CA GLY A 14 5.50 -4.84 3.03
C GLY A 14 4.45 -5.95 3.15
N ARG A 15 3.40 -5.75 3.95
CA ARG A 15 2.32 -6.71 4.11
C ARG A 15 1.33 -6.65 2.94
N ALA A 16 1.08 -5.45 2.41
CA ALA A 16 0.29 -5.26 1.20
C ALA A 16 0.96 -5.90 -0.02
N ALA A 17 2.27 -5.70 -0.20
CA ALA A 17 3.05 -6.35 -1.26
C ALA A 17 3.00 -7.88 -1.16
N LYS A 18 3.09 -8.44 0.05
CA LYS A 18 2.93 -9.89 0.28
C LYS A 18 1.54 -10.40 -0.04
N ASP A 19 0.47 -9.67 0.28
CA ASP A 19 -0.90 -10.07 -0.10
C ASP A 19 -1.08 -10.15 -1.63
N MET A 20 -0.33 -9.33 -2.37
CA MET A 20 -0.27 -9.36 -3.84
C MET A 20 0.62 -10.48 -4.40
N GLY A 21 1.38 -11.18 -3.56
CA GLY A 21 2.27 -12.26 -3.98
C GLY A 21 3.72 -11.83 -4.24
N PHE A 22 4.13 -10.62 -3.85
CA PHE A 22 5.54 -10.22 -3.89
C PHE A 22 6.26 -10.59 -2.59
N ASP A 23 7.55 -10.93 -2.68
CA ASP A 23 8.36 -11.26 -1.51
C ASP A 23 8.53 -10.07 -0.55
N SER A 24 8.56 -8.85 -1.10
CA SER A 24 8.78 -7.61 -0.35
C SER A 24 8.24 -6.38 -1.07
N PHE A 25 8.17 -5.24 -0.36
CA PHE A 25 7.83 -3.96 -0.97
C PHE A 25 8.86 -3.51 -2.02
N LYS A 26 10.14 -3.85 -1.85
CA LYS A 26 11.17 -3.59 -2.87
C LYS A 26 10.87 -4.34 -4.17
N ALA A 27 10.57 -5.64 -4.08
CA ALA A 27 10.22 -6.44 -5.25
C ALA A 27 8.97 -5.92 -5.96
N PHE A 28 7.97 -5.47 -5.19
CA PHE A 28 6.82 -4.75 -5.72
C PHE A 28 7.24 -3.48 -6.48
N LEU A 29 8.02 -2.58 -5.88
CA LEU A 29 8.49 -1.36 -6.56
C LEU A 29 9.25 -1.68 -7.85
N GLU A 30 10.19 -2.63 -7.79
CA GLU A 30 10.99 -3.03 -8.96
C GLU A 30 10.12 -3.58 -10.10
N SER A 31 9.01 -4.25 -9.79
CA SER A 31 8.05 -4.73 -10.81
C SER A 31 7.33 -3.60 -11.56
N TYR A 32 7.22 -2.41 -10.95
CA TYR A 32 6.69 -1.19 -11.57
C TYR A 32 7.79 -0.27 -12.09
N GLY A 33 9.06 -0.70 -12.07
CA GLY A 33 10.20 0.13 -12.49
C GLY A 33 10.63 1.20 -11.49
N LEU A 34 10.09 1.14 -10.26
CA LEU A 34 10.32 2.09 -9.17
C LEU A 34 11.52 1.68 -8.31
N ARG A 35 12.25 2.66 -7.78
CA ARG A 35 13.48 2.45 -7.01
C ARG A 35 13.24 2.72 -5.53
N VAL A 36 13.51 1.72 -4.69
CA VAL A 36 13.30 1.81 -3.23
C VAL A 36 14.12 2.90 -2.52
N TRP A 37 15.24 3.32 -3.12
CA TRP A 37 16.09 4.39 -2.59
C TRP A 37 15.69 5.79 -3.06
N ASN A 38 14.81 5.89 -4.07
CA ASN A 38 14.24 7.17 -4.49
C ASN A 38 12.96 7.45 -3.68
N HIS A 39 12.91 8.61 -3.02
CA HIS A 39 11.77 8.96 -2.18
C HIS A 39 10.48 9.10 -2.98
N GLU A 40 10.54 9.71 -4.17
CA GLU A 40 9.37 9.93 -5.03
C GLU A 40 8.77 8.61 -5.49
N ASP A 41 9.62 7.68 -5.96
CA ASP A 41 9.22 6.32 -6.34
C ASP A 41 8.58 5.54 -5.18
N VAL A 42 9.07 5.74 -3.94
CA VAL A 42 8.47 5.12 -2.75
C VAL A 42 7.08 5.69 -2.47
N LEU A 43 6.88 7.01 -2.64
CA LEU A 43 5.57 7.63 -2.50
C LEU A 43 4.61 7.15 -3.59
N GLU A 44 5.08 7.02 -4.82
CA GLU A 44 4.29 6.48 -5.93
C GLU A 44 3.87 5.03 -5.67
N GLY A 45 4.78 4.18 -5.20
CA GLY A 45 4.43 2.81 -4.82
C GLY A 45 3.39 2.73 -3.70
N ARG A 46 3.44 3.64 -2.71
CA ARG A 46 2.40 3.73 -1.67
C ARG A 46 1.05 4.16 -2.26
N ALA A 47 1.05 5.12 -3.19
CA ALA A 47 -0.16 5.56 -3.88
C ALA A 47 -0.80 4.43 -4.71
N ILE A 48 0.01 3.62 -5.40
CA ILE A 48 -0.48 2.44 -6.14
C ILE A 48 -1.15 1.44 -5.19
N LEU A 49 -0.52 1.14 -4.03
CA LEU A 49 -1.12 0.26 -3.02
C LEU A 49 -2.46 0.82 -2.50
N ARG A 50 -2.56 2.13 -2.25
CA ARG A 50 -3.82 2.78 -1.86
C ARG A 50 -4.88 2.68 -2.95
N ALA A 51 -4.52 2.90 -4.22
CA ALA A 51 -5.43 2.78 -5.35
C ALA A 51 -5.98 1.34 -5.51
N MET A 52 -5.21 0.33 -5.07
CA MET A 52 -5.67 -1.07 -5.00
C MET A 52 -6.52 -1.40 -3.76
N GLY A 53 -6.82 -0.41 -2.92
CA GLY A 53 -7.67 -0.55 -1.75
C GLY A 53 -6.93 -0.98 -0.47
N TYR A 54 -5.60 -0.97 -0.47
CA TYR A 54 -4.86 -1.20 0.77
C TYR A 54 -4.87 0.06 1.65
N GLY A 55 -5.04 -0.11 2.95
CA GLY A 55 -5.04 0.98 3.93
C GLY A 55 -3.67 1.56 4.24
N VAL A 56 -2.73 1.52 3.27
CA VAL A 56 -1.38 2.02 3.45
C VAL A 56 -1.42 3.48 3.85
N ASP A 57 -0.90 3.78 5.04
CA ASP A 57 -0.87 5.12 5.67
C ASP A 57 -2.23 5.68 6.11
N ALA A 58 -3.28 4.85 6.13
CA ALA A 58 -4.56 5.22 6.74
C ALA A 58 -4.43 5.48 8.26
N GLY A 59 -3.35 5.05 8.91
CA GLY A 59 -3.07 5.39 10.31
C GLY A 59 -2.82 6.87 10.59
N THR A 60 -2.65 7.70 9.56
CA THR A 60 -2.46 9.17 9.69
C THR A 60 -3.63 10.01 9.19
N ASP A 61 -4.67 9.39 8.60
CA ASP A 61 -5.75 10.12 7.91
C ASP A 61 -7.15 9.49 8.12
N VAL A 62 -7.39 8.88 9.29
CA VAL A 62 -8.72 8.38 9.68
C VAL A 62 -9.26 9.25 10.82
N THR A 63 -9.55 10.51 10.50
CA THR A 63 -10.46 11.37 11.29
C THR A 63 -11.48 12.11 10.43
N VAL A 64 -11.59 11.81 9.13
CA VAL A 64 -12.63 12.41 8.30
C VAL A 64 -13.58 11.32 7.79
N GLU A 65 -14.86 11.52 8.05
CA GLU A 65 -15.99 10.75 7.51
C GLU A 65 -16.39 9.44 8.21
N ARG A 66 -16.66 9.54 9.53
CA ARG A 66 -17.81 8.86 10.14
C ARG A 66 -18.48 9.75 11.19
N ALA A 67 -19.19 10.76 10.73
CA ALA A 67 -20.29 11.36 11.48
C ALA A 67 -21.41 11.64 10.45
N GLY A 68 -22.40 10.75 10.46
CA GLY A 68 -23.69 11.01 9.83
C GLY A 68 -24.56 11.90 10.70
#